data_AF-A0A165WHP1-F1
#
_entry.id   AF-A0A165WHP1-F1
#
_cell.length_a   1.000
_cell.length_b   1.000
_cell.length_c   1.000
_cell.angle_alpha   90.00
_cell.angle_beta   90.00
_cell.angle_gamma   90.00
#
_symmetry.space_group_name_H-M   'P 1'
#
loop_
_entity.id
_entity.type
_entity.pdbx_description
1 polymer ?
#
loop_
_entity_poly.entity_id
_entity_poly.type
_entity_poly.pdbx_seq_one_letter_code
_entity_poly.pdbx_strand_id
1 'polypeptide(L)'
;ETPPIQLVVSASPDLIRSFISGYQKDPAFKEKWTRKPRSLDPWYPGQCYYRDQQGLLFFRDADFLPKLCVPRSMRAQLLRHHHESPYISAHAG
;
A
#
# COMPACT_ATOMS: atom_id res chain seq x y z
N GLU A 1 -7.26 29.24 -1.30
CA GLU A 1 -7.41 27.78 -1.24
C GLU A 1 -6.02 27.15 -1.20
N THR A 2 -5.73 26.30 -0.22
CA THR A 2 -4.46 25.58 -0.15
C THR A 2 -4.57 24.36 -1.07
N PRO A 3 -3.71 24.18 -2.09
CA PRO A 3 -3.80 23.02 -2.97
C PRO A 3 -3.61 21.74 -2.14
N PRO A 4 -4.33 20.65 -2.46
CA PRO A 4 -4.11 19.39 -1.78
C PRO A 4 -2.66 18.97 -2.01
N ILE A 5 -1.93 18.69 -0.93
CA ILE A 5 -0.56 18.20 -0.99
C ILE A 5 -0.63 16.81 -1.62
N GLN A 6 -0.44 16.74 -2.93
CA GLN A 6 -0.29 15.49 -3.65
C GLN A 6 1.12 14.99 -3.35
N LEU A 7 1.28 14.26 -2.26
CA LEU A 7 2.54 13.61 -1.92
C LEU A 7 2.79 12.51 -2.96
N VAL A 8 3.51 12.84 -4.03
CA VAL A 8 3.99 11.87 -5.01
C VAL A 8 5.18 11.14 -4.39
N VAL A 9 4.90 10.12 -3.57
CA VAL A 9 5.93 9.21 -3.06
C VAL A 9 6.32 8.28 -4.21
N SER A 10 7.41 8.62 -4.90
CA SER A 10 8.01 7.69 -5.86
C SER A 10 8.84 6.66 -5.09
N ALA A 11 8.36 5.42 -5.03
CA ALA A 11 9.12 4.29 -4.51
C ALA A 11 10.12 3.78 -5.56
N SER A 12 11.31 3.37 -5.13
CA SER A 12 12.27 2.76 -6.07
C SER A 12 11.72 1.48 -6.68
N PRO A 13 12.06 1.14 -7.94
CA PRO A 13 11.61 -0.10 -8.58
C PRO A 13 11.94 -1.36 -7.78
N ASP A 14 13.08 -1.38 -7.08
CA ASP A 14 13.50 -2.49 -6.23
C ASP A 14 12.63 -2.64 -4.98
N LEU A 15 12.19 -1.51 -4.40
CA LEU A 15 11.25 -1.53 -3.29
C LEU A 15 9.90 -2.09 -3.75
N ILE A 16 9.40 -1.64 -4.91
CA ILE A 16 8.14 -2.15 -5.50
C ILE A 16 8.24 -3.66 -5.76
N ARG A 17 9.35 -4.12 -6.36
CA ARG A 17 9.61 -5.57 -6.57
C ARG A 17 9.60 -6.35 -5.26
N SER A 18 10.20 -5.79 -4.20
CA SER A 18 10.24 -6.42 -2.87
C SER A 18 8.84 -6.52 -2.25
N PHE A 19 8.01 -5.48 -2.39
CA PHE A 19 6.60 -5.51 -2.00
C PHE A 19 5.81 -6.57 -2.76
N ILE A 20 5.94 -6.62 -4.08
CA ILE A 20 5.27 -7.62 -4.93
C ILE A 20 5.66 -9.04 -4.51
N SER A 21 6.96 -9.31 -4.34
CA SER A 21 7.45 -10.61 -3.87
C SER A 21 6.91 -10.92 -2.47
N GLY A 22 6.82 -9.91 -1.60
CA GLY A 22 6.21 -10.01 -0.29
C GLY A 22 4.75 -10.44 -0.34
N TYR A 23 3.92 -9.82 -1.18
CA TYR A 23 2.51 -10.19 -1.34
C TYR A 23 2.34 -11.64 -1.77
N GLN A 24 3.16 -12.11 -2.71
CA GLN A 24 3.08 -13.49 -3.22
C GLN A 24 3.40 -14.54 -2.16
N LYS A 25 4.19 -14.19 -1.15
CA LYS A 25 4.67 -15.08 -0.08
C LYS A 25 3.87 -14.93 1.22
N ASP A 26 3.30 -13.76 1.49
CA ASP A 26 2.58 -13.46 2.72
C ASP A 26 1.17 -14.08 2.71
N PRO A 27 0.85 -15.04 3.59
CA PRO A 27 -0.47 -15.68 3.63
C PRO A 27 -1.63 -14.70 3.80
N ALA A 28 -1.40 -13.53 4.44
CA ALA A 28 -2.44 -12.53 4.63
C ALA A 28 -2.81 -11.79 3.34
N PHE A 29 -1.89 -11.72 2.37
CA PHE A 29 -2.05 -10.92 1.16
C PHE A 29 -2.03 -11.72 -0.13
N LYS A 30 -1.46 -12.94 -0.14
CA LYS A 30 -1.31 -13.76 -1.34
C LYS A 30 -2.59 -13.89 -2.14
N GLU A 31 -3.66 -14.37 -1.49
CA GLU A 31 -4.95 -14.55 -2.15
C GLU A 31 -5.52 -13.23 -2.67
N LYS A 32 -5.45 -12.17 -1.85
CA LYS A 32 -5.95 -10.82 -2.17
C LYS A 32 -5.21 -10.20 -3.35
N TRP A 33 -3.90 -10.43 -3.44
CA TRP A 33 -3.06 -9.95 -4.52
C TRP A 33 -3.27 -10.74 -5.82
N THR A 34 -3.47 -12.06 -5.74
CA THR A 34 -3.77 -12.89 -6.93
C THR A 34 -5.17 -12.68 -7.48
N ARG A 35 -6.11 -12.21 -6.66
CA ARG A 35 -7.50 -12.00 -7.07
C ARG A 35 -7.54 -11.00 -8.22
N LYS A 36 -8.08 -11.44 -9.37
CA LYS A 36 -8.38 -10.52 -10.47
C LYS A 36 -9.47 -9.55 -10.01
N PRO A 37 -9.37 -8.24 -10.34
CA PRO A 37 -10.47 -7.33 -10.11
C PRO A 37 -11.72 -7.90 -10.80
N ARG A 38 -12.79 -8.11 -10.04
CA ARG A 38 -14.03 -8.75 -10.52
C ARG A 38 -14.82 -7.83 -11.48
N SER A 39 -14.48 -6.56 -11.50
CA SER A 39 -15.11 -5.51 -12.29
C SER A 39 -14.07 -4.43 -12.62
N LEU A 40 -14.24 -3.75 -13.76
CA LEU A 40 -13.58 -2.47 -14.05
C LEU A 40 -14.16 -1.33 -13.22
N ASP A 41 -15.32 -1.56 -12.59
CA ASP A 41 -15.97 -0.63 -11.70
C ASP A 41 -15.19 -0.52 -10.37
N PRO A 42 -14.82 0.70 -9.95
CA PRO A 42 -13.97 0.93 -8.79
C PRO A 42 -14.65 0.65 -7.44
N TRP A 43 -15.94 0.29 -7.42
CA TRP A 43 -16.66 0.07 -6.18
C TRP A 43 -17.65 -1.10 -6.27
N TYR A 44 -17.40 -2.12 -5.44
CA TYR A 44 -18.36 -3.18 -5.15
C TYR A 44 -18.42 -3.39 -3.64
N PRO A 45 -19.59 -3.34 -2.99
CA PRO A 45 -19.71 -3.64 -1.57
C PRO A 45 -19.18 -5.05 -1.29
N GLY A 46 -18.08 -5.13 -0.53
CA GLY A 46 -17.35 -6.38 -0.23
C GLY A 46 -15.96 -6.50 -0.86
N GLN A 47 -15.55 -5.59 -1.75
CA GLN A 47 -14.19 -5.57 -2.33
C GLN A 47 -13.40 -4.37 -1.81
N CYS A 48 -12.84 -4.50 -0.59
CA CYS A 48 -12.03 -3.43 0.02
C CYS A 48 -10.56 -3.44 -0.43
N TYR A 49 -10.12 -4.45 -1.20
CA TYR A 49 -8.74 -4.59 -1.65
C TYR A 49 -8.62 -4.37 -3.15
N TYR A 50 -7.62 -3.60 -3.58
CA TYR A 50 -7.34 -3.35 -5.00
C TYR A 50 -5.84 -3.20 -5.26
N ARG A 51 -5.43 -3.35 -6.53
CA ARG A 51 -4.06 -3.14 -6.98
C ARG A 51 -3.98 -1.89 -7.82
N ASP A 52 -2.90 -1.14 -7.66
CA ASP A 52 -2.61 -0.01 -8.55
C ASP A 52 -1.91 -0.48 -9.84
N GLN A 53 -1.49 0.48 -10.67
CA GLN A 53 -0.78 0.22 -11.93
C GLN A 53 0.63 -0.36 -11.72
N GLN A 54 1.23 -0.17 -10.54
CA GLN A 54 2.55 -0.69 -10.19
C GLN A 54 2.48 -2.08 -9.55
N GLY A 55 1.27 -2.60 -9.29
CA GLY A 55 1.04 -3.91 -8.68
C GLY A 55 1.07 -3.89 -7.15
N LEU A 56 1.08 -2.70 -6.53
CA LEU A 56 0.98 -2.53 -5.08
C LEU A 56 -0.46 -2.80 -4.61
N LEU A 57 -0.60 -3.44 -3.45
CA LEU A 57 -1.90 -3.80 -2.88
C LEU A 57 -2.35 -2.74 -1.87
N PHE A 58 -3.57 -2.24 -2.05
CA PHE A 58 -4.20 -1.28 -1.16
C PHE A 58 -5.46 -1.86 -0.54
N PHE A 59 -5.75 -1.41 0.69
CA PHE A 59 -7.01 -1.61 1.38
C PHE A 59 -7.71 -0.26 1.54
N ARG A 60 -8.99 -0.17 1.19
CA ARG A 60 -9.84 0.97 1.54
C ARG A 60 -10.50 0.71 2.88
N ASP A 61 -10.33 1.63 3.81
CA ASP A 61 -11.01 1.57 5.11
C ASP A 61 -12.44 2.14 5.04
N ALA A 62 -13.08 2.29 6.20
CA ALA A 62 -14.45 2.80 6.31
C ALA A 62 -14.60 4.24 5.82
N ASP A 63 -13.50 5.01 5.84
CA ASP A 63 -13.43 6.40 5.37
C ASP A 63 -13.01 6.48 3.88
N PHE A 64 -12.95 5.34 3.20
CA PHE A 64 -12.51 5.19 1.81
C PHE A 64 -11.07 5.63 1.54
N LEU A 65 -10.26 5.79 2.59
CA LEU A 65 -8.86 6.18 2.45
C LEU A 65 -8.01 4.96 2.07
N PRO A 66 -7.16 5.07 1.03
CA PRO A 66 -6.32 3.98 0.59
C PRO A 66 -5.14 3.79 1.54
N LYS A 67 -5.04 2.60 2.13
CA LYS A 67 -3.94 2.17 2.98
C LYS A 67 -3.09 1.15 2.24
N LEU A 68 -1.80 1.43 2.09
CA LEU A 68 -0.85 0.48 1.51
C LEU A 68 -0.76 -0.77 2.40
N CYS A 69 -1.01 -1.94 1.83
CA CYS A 69 -0.79 -3.21 2.51
C CYS A 69 0.73 -3.47 2.57
N VAL A 70 1.31 -3.58 3.76
CA VAL A 70 2.75 -3.84 3.95
C VAL A 70 2.97 -5.32 4.28
N PRO A 71 3.61 -6.11 3.40
CA PRO A 71 3.94 -7.51 3.69
C PRO A 71 4.76 -7.64 4.97
N ARG A 72 4.59 -8.75 5.71
CA ARG A 72 5.33 -9.01 6.96
C ARG A 72 6.84 -8.88 6.79
N SER A 73 7.39 -9.33 5.66
CA SER A 73 8.82 -9.23 5.33
C SER A 73 9.33 -7.79 5.24
N MET A 74 8.46 -6.81 4.97
CA MET A 74 8.82 -5.40 4.77
C MET A 74 8.63 -4.54 6.02
N ARG A 75 7.87 -5.02 7.03
CA ARG A 75 7.53 -4.24 8.23
C ARG A 75 8.78 -3.79 8.99
N ALA A 76 9.74 -4.69 9.21
CA ALA A 76 10.96 -4.38 9.97
C ALA A 76 11.87 -3.37 9.24
N GLN A 77 11.93 -3.43 7.91
CA GLN A 77 12.69 -2.47 7.11
C GLN A 77 12.01 -1.09 7.11
N LEU A 78 10.68 -1.06 6.98
CA LEU A 78 9.90 0.18 7.01
C LEU A 78 10.01 0.87 8.38
N LEU A 79 9.90 0.11 9.47
CA LEU A 79 10.09 0.63 10.83
C LEU A 79 11.49 1.22 11.01
N ARG A 80 12.54 0.52 10.57
CA ARG A 80 13.91 1.04 10.60
C ARG A 80 14.05 2.33 9.82
N HIS A 81 13.54 2.38 8.59
CA HIS A 81 13.61 3.59 7.77
C HIS A 81 12.89 4.79 8.43
N HIS A 82 11.77 4.54 9.11
CA HIS A 82 11.03 5.57 9.83
C HIS A 82 11.71 5.99 11.14
N HIS A 83 12.42 5.08 11.82
CA HIS A 83 13.25 5.41 12.98
C HIS A 83 14.54 6.16 12.59
N GLU A 84 15.13 5.83 11.45
CA GLU A 84 16.39 6.40 10.94
C GLU A 84 16.19 7.70 10.14
N SER A 85 14.97 7.97 9.68
CA SER A 85 14.58 9.23 9.01
C SER A 85 13.62 10.02 9.90
N PRO A 86 14.12 10.74 10.92
CA PRO A 86 13.29 11.54 11.83
C PRO A 86 12.53 12.69 11.14
N TYR A 87 12.74 12.92 9.84
CA TYR A 87 12.07 13.98 9.09
C TYR A 87 10.71 13.56 8.50
N ILE A 88 10.39 12.26 8.44
CA ILE A 88 9.12 11.75 7.87
C ILE A 88 8.27 11.11 8.99
N SER A 89 7.92 11.88 10.03
CA SER A 89 6.91 11.42 11.00
C SER A 89 6.19 12.52 11.81
N ALA A 90 6.48 13.80 11.58
CA ALA A 90 5.87 14.86 12.36
C ALA A 90 4.70 15.52 11.62
N HIS A 91 3.58 14.80 11.41
CA HIS A 91 2.24 15.40 11.38
C HIS A 91 1.14 14.32 11.44
N ALA A 92 0.90 13.81 12.64
CA ALA A 92 -0.38 13.22 13.04
C ALA A 92 -0.48 13.33 14.57
N GLY A 93 -0.69 14.55 15.04
CA GLY A 93 -1.29 14.83 16.35
C GLY A 93 -2.73 15.25 16.13
#